data_AF-A0A963B0B3-F1
#
_entry.id   AF-A0A963B0B3-F1
#
_cell.length_a   1.000
_cell.length_b   1.000
_cell.length_c   1.000
_cell.angle_alpha   90.00
_cell.angle_beta   90.00
_cell.angle_gamma   90.00
#
_symmetry.space_group_name_H-M   'P 1'
#
loop_
_entity.id
_entity.type
_entity.pdbx_description
1 polymer ?
#
loop_
_entity_poly.entity_id
_entity_poly.type
_entity_poly.pdbx_seq_one_letter_code
_entity_poly.pdbx_strand_id
1 'polypeptide(L)'
;RLHDSKHATNPGDTKLDDRRNIVCASCHYSPALDLAHLGPNDDNGKEQTQHISMSRAMHASHGNLNKQPQFDQLFPDMPPPGQRTAGLQEEILQDACYNCHPGKRTKCLRGAMGGGGIVCQDCHGQMAQVGDDFSDGSGSGQNKRVPWASEPKCQSCHMGDVLQVADLYSSGMLNDASVNVSDSRGNSDGLRLNMTYKLSDHSSNGGPDNLSLLNFSDSRFASNKPLFRLSGGDDGSGKGHGGLFCEGCHGSTHAIWPNANALANDNKAAQQLQGHTGTIIECNTCHAGDLGMTLKGPHGMHPVGDTKFAREHEDFAKKNANACRACHGLDGEGSVLSRTATPRLLQAKEDHITVSFPKGTPVGCGDCHENKLRNP
;
A
#
# COMPACT_ATOMS: atom_id res chain seq x y z
N ARG A 1 29.79 12.22 -13.79
CA ARG A 1 29.70 12.71 -15.20
C ARG A 1 28.52 13.65 -15.47
N LEU A 2 27.26 13.23 -15.38
CA LEU A 2 26.11 14.12 -15.66
C LEU A 2 26.06 15.35 -14.74
N HIS A 3 26.34 15.16 -13.45
CA HIS A 3 26.47 16.26 -12.49
C HIS A 3 27.49 17.31 -12.97
N ASP A 4 28.72 16.88 -13.24
CA ASP A 4 29.80 17.78 -13.68
C ASP A 4 29.52 18.41 -15.06
N SER A 5 28.90 17.68 -15.97
CA SER A 5 28.46 18.24 -17.26
C SER A 5 27.52 19.43 -17.07
N LYS A 6 26.68 19.39 -16.04
CA LYS A 6 25.71 20.45 -15.73
C LYS A 6 26.32 21.60 -14.91
N HIS A 7 27.25 21.29 -13.99
CA HIS A 7 27.70 22.24 -12.96
C HIS A 7 29.17 22.63 -13.03
N ALA A 8 30.01 21.90 -13.77
CA ALA A 8 31.43 22.17 -13.91
C ALA A 8 31.77 22.67 -15.32
N THR A 9 31.14 23.79 -15.71
CA THR A 9 31.23 24.36 -17.06
C THR A 9 32.34 25.38 -17.22
N ASN A 10 32.90 25.90 -16.12
CA ASN A 10 33.97 26.90 -16.12
C ASN A 10 35.30 26.35 -15.57
N PRO A 11 36.44 26.93 -15.99
CA PRO A 11 37.74 26.64 -15.38
C PRO A 11 37.74 26.98 -13.89
N GLY A 12 38.00 25.99 -13.03
CA GLY A 12 38.00 26.14 -11.57
C GLY A 12 36.79 25.53 -10.86
N ASP A 13 35.74 25.17 -11.60
CA ASP A 13 34.59 24.47 -11.01
C ASP A 13 35.00 23.09 -10.49
N THR A 14 34.40 22.69 -9.38
CA THR A 14 34.68 21.40 -8.74
C THR A 14 34.14 20.26 -9.60
N LYS A 15 35.04 19.39 -10.06
CA LYS A 15 34.69 18.15 -10.77
C LYS A 15 34.54 17.00 -9.78
N LEU A 16 33.32 16.53 -9.61
CA LEU A 16 33.00 15.44 -8.70
C LEU A 16 33.37 14.06 -9.29
N ASP A 17 33.37 13.89 -10.61
CA ASP A 17 33.74 12.63 -11.28
C ASP A 17 35.20 12.24 -11.02
N ASP A 18 36.07 13.23 -10.74
CA ASP A 18 37.48 13.01 -10.40
C ASP A 18 37.66 12.46 -8.97
N ARG A 19 36.62 12.53 -8.12
CA ARG A 19 36.63 12.01 -6.74
C ARG A 19 35.86 10.69 -6.67
N ARG A 20 36.57 9.59 -6.37
CA ARG A 20 36.00 8.21 -6.42
C ARG A 20 34.90 7.93 -5.39
N ASN A 21 34.87 8.64 -4.26
CA ASN A 21 33.92 8.39 -3.18
C ASN A 21 33.22 9.70 -2.78
N ILE A 22 32.03 9.92 -3.33
CA ILE A 22 31.20 11.07 -2.97
C ILE A 22 29.91 10.57 -2.34
N VAL A 23 29.62 11.07 -1.15
CA VAL A 23 28.30 10.92 -0.54
C VAL A 23 27.49 12.13 -0.96
N CYS A 24 26.64 11.98 -1.98
CA CYS A 24 25.83 13.07 -2.51
C CYS A 24 24.99 13.74 -1.41
N ALA A 25 24.58 12.97 -0.39
CA ALA A 25 23.82 13.45 0.75
C ALA A 25 24.57 14.46 1.64
N SER A 26 25.89 14.61 1.50
CA SER A 26 26.66 15.66 2.18
C SER A 26 26.35 17.06 1.65
N CYS A 27 25.97 17.16 0.37
CA CYS A 27 25.62 18.41 -0.29
C CYS A 27 24.12 18.49 -0.58
N HIS A 28 23.48 17.38 -0.95
CA HIS A 28 22.05 17.33 -1.24
C HIS A 28 21.30 16.71 -0.07
N TYR A 29 20.56 17.51 0.69
CA TYR A 29 19.84 17.02 1.87
C TYR A 29 18.92 15.83 1.57
N SER A 30 18.92 14.82 2.45
CA SER A 30 18.07 13.63 2.34
C SER A 30 17.34 13.40 3.67
N PRO A 31 16.01 13.62 3.72
CA PRO A 31 15.23 13.41 4.94
C PRO A 31 15.36 11.98 5.51
N ALA A 32 15.58 10.97 4.66
CA ALA A 32 15.79 9.58 5.11
C ALA A 32 16.99 9.40 6.04
N LEU A 33 17.99 10.28 5.95
CA LEU A 33 19.20 10.21 6.76
C LEU A 33 19.12 11.12 7.99
N ASP A 34 18.10 11.98 8.06
CA ASP A 34 17.84 12.87 9.20
C ASP A 34 16.78 12.26 10.10
N LEU A 35 17.19 11.27 10.89
CA LEU A 35 16.30 10.57 11.81
C LEU A 35 15.73 11.48 12.92
N ALA A 36 16.36 12.62 13.18
CA ALA A 36 15.92 13.60 14.16
C ALA A 36 14.96 14.66 13.55
N HIS A 37 14.79 14.67 12.23
CA HIS A 37 14.00 15.65 11.48
C HIS A 37 14.37 17.10 11.81
N LEU A 38 15.67 17.39 11.98
CA LEU A 38 16.19 18.74 12.21
C LEU A 38 16.28 19.57 10.92
N GLY A 39 16.20 18.92 9.76
CA GLY A 39 16.33 19.55 8.46
C GLY A 39 17.78 19.58 7.94
N PRO A 40 18.00 20.26 6.79
CA PRO A 40 19.33 20.41 6.19
C PRO A 40 20.30 21.16 7.13
N ASN A 41 21.55 20.73 7.18
CA ASN A 41 22.64 21.38 7.94
C ASN A 41 23.93 21.53 7.13
N ASP A 42 24.67 22.61 7.41
CA ASP A 42 25.90 22.96 6.69
C ASP A 42 27.20 22.68 7.50
N ASP A 43 27.15 21.67 8.38
CA ASP A 43 28.23 21.42 9.33
C ASP A 43 29.47 20.78 8.69
N ASN A 44 30.66 21.35 8.95
CA ASN A 44 31.97 20.82 8.54
C ASN A 44 32.09 20.52 7.03
N GLY A 45 31.65 21.45 6.17
CA GLY A 45 31.74 21.32 4.71
C GLY A 45 30.62 20.47 4.09
N LYS A 46 29.59 20.12 4.87
CA LYS A 46 28.27 19.81 4.33
C LYS A 46 27.65 21.12 3.90
N GLU A 47 26.98 21.15 2.75
CA GLU A 47 26.43 22.38 2.15
C GLU A 47 24.95 22.15 1.78
N GLN A 48 24.24 21.41 2.64
CA GLN A 48 22.88 20.94 2.43
C GLN A 48 21.85 22.05 2.21
N THR A 49 22.03 23.23 2.83
CA THR A 49 21.11 24.35 2.67
C THR A 49 21.29 25.09 1.34
N GLN A 50 22.43 24.90 0.68
CA GLN A 50 22.81 25.59 -0.56
C GLN A 50 22.35 24.85 -1.82
N HIS A 51 21.85 23.63 -1.67
CA HIS A 51 21.49 22.77 -2.78
C HIS A 51 20.09 22.20 -2.64
N ILE A 52 19.51 21.83 -3.78
CA ILE A 52 18.27 21.05 -3.83
C ILE A 52 18.45 19.72 -3.08
N SER A 53 17.36 19.14 -2.60
CA SER A 53 17.36 17.84 -1.93
C SER A 53 17.89 16.74 -2.86
N MET A 54 18.36 15.66 -2.26
CA MET A 54 18.83 14.48 -3.01
C MET A 54 17.70 13.86 -3.84
N SER A 55 16.46 13.89 -3.35
CA SER A 55 15.31 13.35 -4.08
C SER A 55 15.04 14.16 -5.34
N ARG A 56 15.02 15.49 -5.24
CA ARG A 56 14.87 16.38 -6.39
C ARG A 56 16.06 16.28 -7.35
N ALA A 57 17.29 16.27 -6.83
CA ALA A 57 18.50 16.14 -7.64
C ALA A 57 18.48 14.90 -8.53
N MET A 58 18.02 13.76 -7.99
CA MET A 58 17.92 12.52 -8.75
C MET A 58 16.64 12.44 -9.57
N HIS A 59 15.47 12.52 -8.95
CA HIS A 59 14.22 12.21 -9.63
C HIS A 59 13.77 13.34 -10.58
N ALA A 60 13.81 14.60 -10.16
CA ALA A 60 13.39 15.70 -11.04
C ALA A 60 14.35 15.84 -12.23
N SER A 61 15.66 15.69 -12.02
CA SER A 61 16.63 15.78 -13.11
C SER A 61 16.44 14.69 -14.15
N HIS A 62 16.28 13.42 -13.73
CA HIS A 62 16.12 12.30 -14.66
C HIS A 62 14.70 12.22 -15.25
N GLY A 63 13.66 12.54 -14.46
CA GLY A 63 12.27 12.53 -14.90
C GLY A 63 11.92 13.64 -15.89
N ASN A 64 12.70 14.73 -15.92
CA ASN A 64 12.54 15.79 -16.92
C ASN A 64 13.47 15.63 -18.14
N LEU A 65 14.26 14.55 -18.22
CA LEU A 65 15.04 14.27 -19.43
C LEU A 65 14.14 13.98 -20.63
N ASN A 66 12.92 13.49 -20.38
CA ASN A 66 11.95 13.26 -21.43
C ASN A 66 11.54 14.55 -22.21
N LYS A 67 11.75 15.73 -21.60
CA LYS A 67 11.53 17.05 -22.22
C LYS A 67 12.65 17.43 -23.20
N GLN A 68 13.76 16.69 -23.24
CA GLN A 68 14.85 16.89 -24.19
C GLN A 68 14.73 15.82 -25.29
N PRO A 69 14.55 16.20 -26.58
CA PRO A 69 14.34 15.23 -27.65
C PRO A 69 15.42 14.14 -27.76
N GLN A 70 16.67 14.44 -27.39
CA GLN A 70 17.74 13.44 -27.42
C GLN A 70 17.69 12.40 -26.29
N PHE A 71 16.86 12.60 -25.27
CA PHE A 71 16.74 11.75 -24.08
C PHE A 71 15.28 11.36 -23.79
N ASP A 72 14.36 11.58 -24.75
CA ASP A 72 12.92 11.40 -24.61
C ASP A 72 12.51 9.99 -24.15
N GLN A 73 13.30 8.98 -24.52
CA GLN A 73 13.06 7.58 -24.22
C GLN A 73 14.00 6.97 -23.15
N LEU A 74 14.89 7.76 -22.53
CA LEU A 74 15.89 7.20 -21.62
C LEU A 74 15.25 6.60 -20.35
N PHE A 75 14.19 7.23 -19.86
CA PHE A 75 13.39 6.76 -18.73
C PHE A 75 11.90 6.83 -19.13
N PRO A 76 11.32 5.74 -19.66
CA PRO A 76 9.95 5.77 -20.16
C PRO A 76 8.93 5.97 -19.03
N ASP A 77 7.88 6.74 -19.32
CA ASP A 77 6.75 6.93 -18.41
C ASP A 77 5.82 5.71 -18.43
N MET A 78 5.37 5.29 -17.25
CA MET A 78 4.49 4.13 -17.10
C MET A 78 3.05 4.51 -17.42
N PRO A 79 2.34 3.88 -18.38
CA PRO A 79 0.92 4.14 -18.60
C PRO A 79 0.07 3.84 -17.35
N PRO A 80 -1.16 4.38 -17.25
CA PRO A 80 -2.01 4.09 -16.10
C PRO A 80 -2.50 2.63 -16.09
N PRO A 81 -2.97 2.12 -14.94
CA PRO A 81 -3.63 0.82 -14.87
C PRO A 81 -4.72 0.68 -15.93
N GLY A 82 -4.79 -0.49 -16.58
CA GLY A 82 -5.73 -0.77 -17.67
C GLY A 82 -5.24 -0.37 -19.08
N GLN A 83 -4.18 0.43 -19.19
CA GLN A 83 -3.57 0.82 -20.49
C GLN A 83 -2.20 0.19 -20.74
N ARG A 84 -1.85 -0.84 -19.96
CA ARG A 84 -0.54 -1.52 -20.04
C ARG A 84 -0.68 -3.02 -19.86
N THR A 85 0.21 -3.76 -20.49
CA THR A 85 0.34 -5.22 -20.34
C THR A 85 1.40 -5.54 -19.28
N ALA A 86 1.38 -6.77 -18.75
CA ALA A 86 2.41 -7.22 -17.80
C ALA A 86 3.84 -7.16 -18.39
N GLY A 87 3.98 -7.43 -19.69
CA GLY A 87 5.27 -7.31 -20.38
C GLY A 87 5.78 -5.88 -20.42
N LEU A 88 4.91 -4.94 -20.82
CA LEU A 88 5.25 -3.51 -20.85
C LEU A 88 5.57 -2.96 -19.45
N GLN A 89 4.84 -3.42 -18.43
CA GLN A 89 5.13 -3.06 -17.04
C GLN A 89 6.54 -3.45 -16.60
N GLU A 90 6.95 -4.69 -16.86
CA GLU A 90 8.29 -5.16 -16.51
C GLU A 90 9.35 -4.40 -17.30
N GLU A 91 9.17 -4.21 -18.61
CA GLU A 91 10.08 -3.43 -19.47
C GLU A 91 10.32 -2.02 -18.92
N ILE A 92 9.24 -1.25 -18.72
CA ILE A 92 9.34 0.12 -18.22
C ILE A 92 9.93 0.15 -16.80
N LEU A 93 9.59 -0.79 -15.92
CA LEU A 93 10.18 -0.84 -14.58
C LEU A 93 11.70 -1.05 -14.62
N GLN A 94 12.18 -1.94 -15.49
CA GLN A 94 13.62 -2.22 -15.67
C GLN A 94 14.37 -1.00 -16.20
N ASP A 95 13.74 -0.24 -17.11
CA ASP A 95 14.32 0.94 -17.73
C ASP A 95 14.16 2.23 -16.91
N ALA A 96 13.19 2.28 -15.98
CA ALA A 96 12.97 3.41 -15.09
C ALA A 96 13.48 3.15 -13.66
N CYS A 97 12.57 2.83 -12.73
CA CYS A 97 12.86 2.81 -11.30
C CYS A 97 13.94 1.78 -10.93
N TYR A 98 13.96 0.62 -11.57
CA TYR A 98 14.87 -0.48 -11.24
C TYR A 98 16.28 -0.30 -11.79
N ASN A 99 16.53 0.73 -12.60
CA ASN A 99 17.89 1.12 -12.97
C ASN A 99 18.69 1.64 -11.77
N CYS A 100 18.02 2.29 -10.81
CA CYS A 100 18.66 2.87 -9.62
C CYS A 100 18.23 2.18 -8.32
N HIS A 101 16.96 1.77 -8.21
CA HIS A 101 16.44 1.10 -7.01
C HIS A 101 16.61 -0.42 -7.08
N PRO A 102 16.65 -1.13 -5.94
CA PRO A 102 16.85 -2.59 -5.89
C PRO A 102 15.73 -3.39 -6.58
N GLY A 103 15.84 -3.54 -7.90
CA GLY A 103 14.71 -3.95 -8.73
C GLY A 103 15.01 -5.05 -9.72
N LYS A 104 16.13 -4.92 -10.46
CA LYS A 104 16.52 -5.89 -11.51
C LYS A 104 16.61 -7.33 -11.02
N ARG A 105 16.97 -7.52 -9.75
CA ARG A 105 17.09 -8.83 -9.10
C ARG A 105 16.12 -8.97 -7.93
N THR A 106 16.16 -8.03 -7.00
CA THR A 106 15.39 -8.11 -5.75
C THR A 106 13.91 -7.87 -5.94
N LYS A 107 13.51 -7.13 -7.00
CA LYS A 107 12.13 -6.68 -7.24
C LYS A 107 11.53 -6.11 -5.96
N CYS A 108 12.04 -4.96 -5.52
CA CYS A 108 11.69 -4.38 -4.22
C CYS A 108 10.17 -4.32 -4.02
N LEU A 109 9.43 -3.92 -5.07
CA LEU A 109 7.98 -4.07 -5.15
C LEU A 109 7.62 -5.49 -5.62
N ARG A 110 7.14 -6.29 -4.68
CA ARG A 110 6.67 -7.67 -4.86
C ARG A 110 5.53 -7.95 -3.88
N GLY A 111 5.20 -9.22 -3.66
CA GLY A 111 4.10 -9.55 -2.76
C GLY A 111 2.74 -9.42 -3.43
N ALA A 112 1.71 -9.10 -2.63
CA ALA A 112 0.33 -9.03 -3.08
C ALA A 112 0.10 -7.88 -4.06
N MET A 113 0.71 -6.72 -3.84
CA MET A 113 0.58 -5.56 -4.72
C MET A 113 1.31 -5.78 -6.04
N GLY A 114 2.59 -6.17 -5.99
CA GLY A 114 3.34 -6.48 -7.22
C GLY A 114 2.73 -7.65 -8.00
N GLY A 115 2.23 -8.69 -7.32
CA GLY A 115 1.51 -9.80 -7.94
C GLY A 115 0.14 -9.42 -8.50
N GLY A 116 -0.46 -8.33 -8.01
CA GLY A 116 -1.68 -7.73 -8.54
C GLY A 116 -1.43 -6.75 -9.70
N GLY A 117 -0.20 -6.60 -10.17
CA GLY A 117 0.14 -5.70 -11.27
C GLY A 117 0.23 -4.22 -10.86
N ILE A 118 0.30 -3.93 -9.56
CA ILE A 118 0.62 -2.58 -9.07
C ILE A 118 2.12 -2.33 -9.25
N VAL A 119 2.47 -1.13 -9.70
CA VAL A 119 3.85 -0.69 -9.94
C VAL A 119 4.16 0.59 -9.17
N CYS A 120 5.44 0.97 -9.09
CA CYS A 120 5.91 2.12 -8.32
C CYS A 120 5.12 3.40 -8.64
N GLN A 121 4.84 3.61 -9.92
CA GLN A 121 4.19 4.81 -10.43
C GLN A 121 2.72 4.92 -10.02
N ASP A 122 2.03 3.81 -9.74
CA ASP A 122 0.64 3.86 -9.27
C ASP A 122 0.54 4.44 -7.85
N CYS A 123 1.62 4.33 -7.08
CA CYS A 123 1.72 4.85 -5.73
C CYS A 123 2.39 6.23 -5.70
N HIS A 124 3.49 6.39 -6.43
CA HIS A 124 4.37 7.55 -6.29
C HIS A 124 4.27 8.56 -7.46
N GLY A 125 3.58 8.21 -8.54
CA GLY A 125 3.62 8.95 -9.81
C GLY A 125 4.88 8.67 -10.63
N GLN A 126 5.03 9.38 -11.75
CA GLN A 126 6.22 9.35 -12.59
C GLN A 126 7.42 9.99 -11.88
N MET A 127 8.62 9.77 -12.43
CA MET A 127 9.86 10.23 -11.81
C MET A 127 9.90 11.76 -11.58
N ALA A 128 9.31 12.56 -12.47
CA ALA A 128 9.22 14.01 -12.28
C ALA A 128 8.38 14.40 -11.04
N GLN A 129 7.26 13.71 -10.80
CA GLN A 129 6.39 13.91 -9.64
C GLN A 129 7.07 13.45 -8.33
N VAL A 130 7.84 12.36 -8.37
CA VAL A 130 8.73 11.98 -7.26
C VAL A 130 9.81 13.05 -7.05
N GLY A 131 10.22 13.79 -8.07
CA GLY A 131 11.17 14.90 -7.93
C GLY A 131 10.60 16.17 -7.31
N ASP A 132 9.29 16.28 -7.14
CA ASP A 132 8.62 17.54 -6.80
C ASP A 132 8.53 17.82 -5.31
N ASP A 133 9.68 18.08 -4.70
CA ASP A 133 9.78 18.33 -3.27
C ASP A 133 9.98 19.80 -2.87
N PHE A 134 9.94 20.01 -1.56
CA PHE A 134 10.11 21.30 -0.87
C PHE A 134 11.37 22.09 -1.26
N SER A 135 12.37 21.47 -1.89
CA SER A 135 13.64 22.12 -2.23
C SER A 135 13.63 22.83 -3.59
N ASP A 136 12.47 22.97 -4.22
CA ASP A 136 12.32 23.62 -5.53
C ASP A 136 12.52 25.14 -5.54
N GLY A 137 12.64 25.76 -4.36
CA GLY A 137 12.83 27.20 -4.21
C GLY A 137 11.54 28.03 -4.30
N SER A 138 10.38 27.41 -4.48
CA SER A 138 9.08 28.08 -4.55
C SER A 138 8.47 28.44 -3.17
N GLY A 139 9.22 28.17 -2.09
CA GLY A 139 8.77 28.34 -0.71
C GLY A 139 7.99 27.12 -0.21
N SER A 140 7.87 27.00 1.12
CA SER A 140 7.19 25.89 1.80
C SER A 140 5.66 25.92 1.62
N GLY A 141 5.19 25.86 0.39
CA GLY A 141 3.78 25.60 0.10
C GLY A 141 3.40 24.24 0.65
N GLN A 142 2.26 24.16 1.35
CA GLN A 142 1.77 22.94 2.02
C GLN A 142 1.48 21.75 1.08
N ASN A 143 1.71 21.91 -0.23
CA ASN A 143 1.39 20.94 -1.28
C ASN A 143 2.63 20.26 -1.90
N LYS A 144 3.85 20.52 -1.40
CA LYS A 144 5.07 19.87 -1.88
C LYS A 144 5.42 18.65 -1.03
N ARG A 145 5.93 17.59 -1.66
CA ARG A 145 6.32 16.37 -0.94
C ARG A 145 7.55 16.64 -0.07
N VAL A 146 7.58 16.02 1.11
CA VAL A 146 8.81 15.79 1.85
C VAL A 146 9.20 14.33 1.59
N PRO A 147 10.27 14.04 0.81
CA PRO A 147 10.67 12.68 0.50
C PRO A 147 10.81 11.86 1.78
N TRP A 148 10.34 10.61 1.78
CA TRP A 148 10.33 9.69 2.94
C TRP A 148 9.38 10.04 4.08
N ALA A 149 8.74 11.22 4.06
CA ALA A 149 7.73 11.61 5.04
C ALA A 149 6.33 11.72 4.41
N SER A 150 6.23 12.27 3.20
CA SER A 150 5.03 12.37 2.38
C SER A 150 4.90 11.14 1.49
N GLU A 151 4.74 9.97 2.10
CA GLU A 151 4.57 8.71 1.37
C GLU A 151 3.09 8.33 1.19
N PRO A 152 2.76 7.56 0.13
CA PRO A 152 1.43 7.02 -0.05
C PRO A 152 1.00 6.19 1.14
N LYS A 153 -0.25 6.36 1.55
CA LYS A 153 -0.81 5.68 2.72
C LYS A 153 -1.68 4.52 2.28
N CYS A 154 -1.90 3.56 3.18
CA CYS A 154 -2.77 2.41 2.89
C CYS A 154 -4.17 2.87 2.44
N GLN A 155 -4.73 3.90 3.08
CA GLN A 155 -6.01 4.49 2.72
C GLN A 155 -6.00 5.37 1.47
N SER A 156 -4.91 5.40 0.70
CA SER A 156 -4.94 5.95 -0.65
C SER A 156 -5.48 4.94 -1.66
N CYS A 157 -5.42 3.64 -1.34
CA CYS A 157 -6.03 2.58 -2.16
C CYS A 157 -7.06 1.72 -1.41
N HIS A 158 -6.87 1.50 -0.10
CA HIS A 158 -7.79 0.73 0.73
C HIS A 158 -8.89 1.63 1.28
N MET A 159 -9.92 1.83 0.49
CA MET A 159 -10.91 2.90 0.65
C MET A 159 -11.85 2.72 1.85
N GLY A 160 -12.07 1.47 2.26
CA GLY A 160 -12.96 1.17 3.37
C GLY A 160 -13.51 -0.25 3.30
N ASP A 161 -14.46 -0.54 4.18
CA ASP A 161 -15.26 -1.75 4.09
C ASP A 161 -16.38 -1.64 3.04
N VAL A 162 -17.13 -2.72 2.85
CA VAL A 162 -18.19 -2.80 1.83
C VAL A 162 -19.22 -1.68 1.96
N LEU A 163 -19.60 -1.32 3.20
CA LEU A 163 -20.57 -0.25 3.45
C LEU A 163 -20.00 1.11 3.06
N GLN A 164 -18.79 1.42 3.55
CA GLN A 164 -18.11 2.67 3.22
C GLN A 164 -17.93 2.83 1.71
N VAL A 165 -17.50 1.77 1.02
CA VAL A 165 -17.26 1.83 -0.43
C VAL A 165 -18.56 2.01 -1.22
N ALA A 166 -19.67 1.42 -0.77
CA ALA A 166 -20.98 1.64 -1.40
C ALA A 166 -21.41 3.13 -1.33
N ASP A 167 -21.11 3.80 -0.23
CA ASP A 167 -21.36 5.24 -0.09
C ASP A 167 -20.44 6.06 -1.03
N LEU A 168 -19.16 5.67 -1.15
CA LEU A 168 -18.21 6.32 -2.06
C LEU A 168 -18.64 6.22 -3.54
N TYR A 169 -19.19 5.08 -3.94
CA TYR A 169 -19.78 4.91 -5.27
C TYR A 169 -21.00 5.80 -5.45
N SER A 170 -21.91 5.79 -4.49
CA SER A 170 -23.17 6.53 -4.55
C SER A 170 -22.97 8.04 -4.58
N SER A 171 -21.91 8.53 -3.93
CA SER A 171 -21.53 9.95 -3.96
C SER A 171 -20.78 10.38 -5.23
N GLY A 172 -20.42 9.44 -6.11
CA GLY A 172 -19.59 9.69 -7.29
C GLY A 172 -18.12 10.00 -6.99
N MET A 173 -17.64 9.74 -5.76
CA MET A 173 -16.24 10.02 -5.37
C MET A 173 -15.23 9.14 -6.14
N LEU A 174 -15.68 8.00 -6.66
CA LEU A 174 -14.84 7.04 -7.39
C LEU A 174 -14.91 7.18 -8.93
N ASN A 175 -15.60 8.20 -9.45
CA ASN A 175 -15.79 8.38 -10.90
C ASN A 175 -14.48 8.59 -11.68
N ASP A 176 -13.46 9.14 -11.01
CA ASP A 176 -12.14 9.43 -11.58
C ASP A 176 -11.04 8.61 -10.86
N ALA A 177 -11.40 7.41 -10.39
CA ALA A 177 -10.48 6.49 -9.73
C ALA A 177 -10.32 5.21 -10.56
N SER A 178 -9.12 4.63 -10.57
CA SER A 178 -8.92 3.28 -11.09
C SER A 178 -9.25 2.26 -10.01
N VAL A 179 -10.42 1.62 -10.10
CA VAL A 179 -10.87 0.63 -9.11
C VAL A 179 -10.47 -0.78 -9.54
N ASN A 180 -9.97 -1.58 -8.60
CA ASN A 180 -9.69 -2.99 -8.81
C ASN A 180 -10.98 -3.79 -8.97
N VAL A 181 -11.13 -4.49 -10.10
CA VAL A 181 -12.37 -5.19 -10.44
C VAL A 181 -12.42 -6.58 -9.79
N SER A 182 -11.27 -7.25 -9.65
CA SER A 182 -11.20 -8.59 -9.08
C SER A 182 -9.91 -8.85 -8.30
N ASP A 183 -9.98 -9.74 -7.32
CA ASP A 183 -8.79 -10.21 -6.64
C ASP A 183 -7.99 -11.20 -7.52
N SER A 184 -6.81 -11.61 -7.02
CA SER A 184 -5.93 -12.56 -7.70
C SER A 184 -6.53 -13.97 -7.92
N ARG A 185 -7.76 -14.22 -7.45
CA ARG A 185 -8.50 -15.48 -7.62
C ARG A 185 -9.77 -15.30 -8.46
N GLY A 186 -10.00 -14.12 -9.01
CA GLY A 186 -11.16 -13.82 -9.84
C GLY A 186 -12.44 -13.48 -9.07
N ASN A 187 -12.37 -13.34 -7.74
CA ASN A 187 -13.51 -12.85 -6.96
C ASN A 187 -13.72 -11.36 -7.26
N SER A 188 -14.97 -10.89 -7.33
CA SER A 188 -15.26 -9.45 -7.46
C SER A 188 -14.69 -8.69 -6.25
N ASP A 189 -13.86 -7.68 -6.51
CA ASP A 189 -13.26 -6.84 -5.47
C ASP A 189 -14.06 -5.55 -5.32
N GLY A 190 -13.82 -4.54 -6.16
CA GLY A 190 -14.51 -3.25 -6.10
C GLY A 190 -14.17 -2.40 -4.86
N LEU A 191 -13.38 -2.90 -3.91
CA LEU A 191 -13.12 -2.26 -2.61
C LEU A 191 -11.76 -1.56 -2.53
N ARG A 192 -10.91 -1.72 -3.55
CA ARG A 192 -9.53 -1.23 -3.57
C ARG A 192 -9.24 -0.51 -4.87
N LEU A 193 -8.36 0.50 -4.81
CA LEU A 193 -7.88 1.19 -5.99
C LEU A 193 -6.59 0.56 -6.52
N ASN A 194 -6.40 0.66 -7.84
CA ASN A 194 -5.16 0.28 -8.53
C ASN A 194 -4.11 1.40 -8.52
N MET A 195 -4.45 2.59 -8.03
CA MET A 195 -3.57 3.75 -7.95
C MET A 195 -4.03 4.70 -6.86
N THR A 196 -3.09 5.48 -6.34
CA THR A 196 -3.26 6.30 -5.13
C THR A 196 -3.75 7.72 -5.40
N TYR A 197 -3.94 8.09 -6.66
CA TYR A 197 -4.34 9.42 -7.13
C TYR A 197 -5.39 9.29 -8.23
N LYS A 198 -5.98 10.40 -8.67
CA LYS A 198 -7.03 10.36 -9.70
C LYS A 198 -6.49 9.88 -11.05
N LEU A 199 -7.33 9.20 -11.83
CA LEU A 199 -6.94 8.73 -13.15
C LEU A 199 -6.64 9.90 -14.09
N SER A 200 -7.41 10.98 -14.02
CA SER A 200 -7.17 12.21 -14.79
C SER A 200 -5.87 12.94 -14.44
N ASP A 201 -5.36 12.76 -13.21
CA ASP A 201 -4.07 13.32 -12.78
C ASP A 201 -2.87 12.50 -13.29
N HIS A 202 -3.12 11.33 -13.90
CA HIS A 202 -2.07 10.54 -14.51
C HIS A 202 -1.58 11.18 -15.81
N SER A 203 -0.31 11.55 -15.84
CA SER A 203 0.35 12.10 -17.00
C SER A 203 1.47 11.19 -17.49
N SER A 204 1.50 10.92 -18.79
CA SER A 204 2.55 10.15 -19.46
C SER A 204 3.69 11.02 -20.00
N ASN A 205 3.80 12.30 -19.59
CA ASN A 205 4.84 13.24 -20.02
C ASN A 205 4.99 14.48 -19.09
N GLY A 206 5.07 14.28 -17.77
CA GLY A 206 5.29 15.39 -16.84
C GLY A 206 4.12 16.39 -16.76
N GLY A 207 2.96 15.87 -16.33
CA GLY A 207 1.85 16.67 -15.83
C GLY A 207 2.21 17.40 -14.54
N PRO A 208 1.24 17.94 -13.79
CA PRO A 208 1.53 18.66 -12.57
C PRO A 208 2.39 17.80 -11.64
N ASP A 209 3.57 18.33 -11.35
CA ASP A 209 4.61 17.72 -10.53
C ASP A 209 4.09 17.47 -9.08
N ASN A 210 3.04 18.20 -8.66
CA ASN A 210 2.40 18.11 -7.35
C ASN A 210 1.18 17.16 -7.34
N LEU A 211 1.45 15.86 -7.35
CA LEU A 211 0.39 14.85 -7.33
C LEU A 211 -0.36 14.81 -5.99
N SER A 212 -1.68 15.03 -6.04
CA SER A 212 -2.53 14.92 -4.84
C SER A 212 -2.98 13.48 -4.65
N LEU A 213 -2.47 12.83 -3.59
CA LEU A 213 -2.90 11.48 -3.25
C LEU A 213 -4.31 11.49 -2.66
N LEU A 214 -5.12 10.51 -3.07
CA LEU A 214 -6.40 10.17 -2.45
C LEU A 214 -6.16 9.78 -0.99
N ASN A 215 -7.10 10.12 -0.12
CA ASN A 215 -6.99 9.86 1.31
C ASN A 215 -8.36 9.58 1.92
N PHE A 216 -8.69 8.31 2.09
CA PHE A 216 -9.90 7.85 2.76
C PHE A 216 -9.64 7.72 4.26
N SER A 217 -9.54 8.84 4.98
CA SER A 217 -9.11 8.89 6.38
C SER A 217 -10.04 8.16 7.36
N ASP A 218 -11.28 7.91 6.96
CA ASP A 218 -12.26 7.16 7.76
C ASP A 218 -12.29 5.67 7.42
N SER A 219 -11.48 5.23 6.45
CA SER A 219 -11.27 3.83 6.14
C SER A 219 -10.84 3.06 7.39
N ARG A 220 -11.41 1.87 7.58
CA ARG A 220 -10.94 0.90 8.59
C ARG A 220 -9.51 0.41 8.37
N PHE A 221 -8.94 0.70 7.20
CA PHE A 221 -7.57 0.38 6.82
C PHE A 221 -6.65 1.63 6.88
N ALA A 222 -7.15 2.74 7.42
CA ALA A 222 -6.39 3.97 7.47
C ALA A 222 -5.25 3.90 8.49
N SER A 223 -4.08 4.34 8.02
CA SER A 223 -2.86 4.48 8.80
C SER A 223 -2.92 5.57 9.88
N ASN A 224 -4.09 6.12 10.19
CA ASN A 224 -4.28 7.05 11.30
C ASN A 224 -5.15 6.45 12.41
N LYS A 225 -5.61 5.20 12.25
CA LYS A 225 -6.42 4.48 13.24
C LYS A 225 -5.54 3.56 14.11
N PRO A 226 -6.00 3.16 15.31
CA PRO A 226 -5.27 2.22 16.16
C PRO A 226 -5.03 0.91 15.39
N LEU A 227 -3.77 0.71 14.98
CA LEU A 227 -3.11 -0.40 14.24
C LEU A 227 -1.98 0.11 13.32
N PHE A 228 -1.86 1.42 13.11
CA PHE A 228 -0.62 2.09 12.63
C PHE A 228 -0.02 2.98 13.72
N ARG A 229 1.27 3.38 13.58
CA ARG A 229 2.20 4.29 14.35
C ARG A 229 1.88 4.65 15.80
N LEU A 230 0.61 4.80 16.12
CA LEU A 230 -0.05 4.91 17.41
C LEU A 230 -0.65 3.57 17.90
N SER A 231 -0.16 2.40 17.45
CA SER A 231 -0.62 1.06 17.86
C SER A 231 -0.49 0.75 19.37
N GLY A 232 -0.07 1.73 20.18
CA GLY A 232 0.08 1.66 21.62
C GLY A 232 -0.07 3.00 22.34
N GLY A 233 -0.84 3.95 21.78
CA GLY A 233 -1.35 5.02 22.63
C GLY A 233 -2.40 4.41 23.56
N ASP A 234 -2.05 4.17 24.81
CA ASP A 234 -3.05 4.00 25.85
C ASP A 234 -3.83 5.32 25.94
N ASP A 235 -4.89 5.45 25.16
CA ASP A 235 -5.94 6.44 25.40
C ASP A 235 -6.75 6.08 26.67
N GLY A 236 -6.27 5.12 27.47
CA GLY A 236 -6.95 4.50 28.60
C GLY A 236 -7.95 3.43 28.19
N SER A 237 -8.08 3.10 26.89
CA SER A 237 -9.14 2.20 26.41
C SER A 237 -8.74 0.73 26.29
N GLY A 238 -7.45 0.39 26.34
CA GLY A 238 -6.96 -0.99 26.21
C GLY A 238 -7.26 -1.66 24.86
N LYS A 239 -7.43 -0.88 23.77
CA LYS A 239 -7.89 -1.35 22.44
C LYS A 239 -6.77 -1.53 21.39
N GLY A 240 -5.49 -1.42 21.76
CA GLY A 240 -4.36 -1.62 20.84
C GLY A 240 -3.84 -3.06 20.80
N HIS A 241 -3.19 -3.45 19.70
CA HIS A 241 -2.42 -4.72 19.58
C HIS A 241 -0.99 -4.55 20.10
N GLY A 242 -0.83 -3.95 21.30
CA GLY A 242 0.45 -3.89 22.01
C GLY A 242 1.61 -3.21 21.26
N GLY A 243 1.35 -2.20 20.43
CA GLY A 243 2.39 -1.52 19.65
C GLY A 243 2.78 -2.22 18.34
N LEU A 244 2.07 -3.26 17.91
CA LEU A 244 2.32 -3.91 16.62
C LEU A 244 2.00 -2.97 15.44
N PHE A 245 2.96 -2.81 14.54
CA PHE A 245 2.80 -2.09 13.28
C PHE A 245 2.18 -2.99 12.20
N CYS A 246 1.63 -2.37 11.15
CA CYS A 246 1.02 -3.06 10.01
C CYS A 246 1.93 -4.17 9.45
N GLU A 247 3.23 -3.90 9.37
CA GLU A 247 4.23 -4.80 8.79
C GLU A 247 4.40 -6.10 9.58
N GLY A 248 4.05 -6.10 10.87
CA GLY A 248 4.07 -7.32 11.70
C GLY A 248 3.03 -8.35 11.24
N CYS A 249 1.90 -7.91 10.68
CA CYS A 249 0.85 -8.80 10.18
C CYS A 249 0.87 -8.91 8.65
N HIS A 250 1.14 -7.82 7.95
CA HIS A 250 1.04 -7.75 6.49
C HIS A 250 2.37 -7.97 5.75
N GLY A 251 3.52 -7.86 6.42
CA GLY A 251 4.84 -7.79 5.78
C GLY A 251 5.25 -6.35 5.43
N SER A 252 6.47 -6.17 4.92
CA SER A 252 6.98 -4.84 4.54
C SER A 252 6.11 -4.18 3.46
N THR A 253 5.99 -2.85 3.47
CA THR A 253 5.13 -2.08 2.55
C THR A 253 5.38 -2.35 1.06
N HIS A 254 6.61 -2.68 0.64
CA HIS A 254 6.89 -3.07 -0.75
C HIS A 254 6.87 -4.59 -0.99
N ALA A 255 6.66 -5.40 0.05
CA ALA A 255 6.65 -6.85 -0.01
C ALA A 255 5.51 -7.47 0.82
N ILE A 256 4.33 -6.83 0.79
CA ILE A 256 3.14 -7.25 1.52
C ILE A 256 2.75 -8.68 1.12
N TRP A 257 2.38 -9.52 2.07
CA TRP A 257 2.07 -10.92 1.83
C TRP A 257 0.66 -11.14 1.26
N PRO A 258 0.44 -12.20 0.46
CA PRO A 258 1.43 -13.20 0.04
C PRO A 258 2.22 -12.75 -1.18
N ASN A 259 3.43 -13.28 -1.34
CA ASN A 259 4.09 -13.30 -2.64
C ASN A 259 3.45 -14.37 -3.53
N ALA A 260 3.14 -14.02 -4.79
CA ALA A 260 2.51 -14.93 -5.75
C ALA A 260 3.37 -16.18 -6.03
N ASN A 261 4.71 -16.05 -5.96
CA ASN A 261 5.59 -17.21 -5.98
C ASN A 261 5.53 -17.92 -4.62
N ALA A 262 4.92 -19.10 -4.58
CA ALA A 262 4.77 -19.91 -3.37
C ALA A 262 6.10 -20.24 -2.68
N LEU A 263 7.21 -20.30 -3.42
CA LEU A 263 8.54 -20.61 -2.91
C LEU A 263 9.32 -19.37 -2.46
N ALA A 264 8.77 -18.16 -2.61
CA ALA A 264 9.45 -16.93 -2.20
C ALA A 264 9.72 -16.90 -0.69
N ASN A 265 10.90 -16.40 -0.32
CA ASN A 265 11.27 -16.24 1.09
C ASN A 265 10.30 -15.35 1.87
N ASP A 266 9.65 -14.38 1.21
CA ASP A 266 8.64 -13.51 1.84
C ASP A 266 7.50 -14.32 2.47
N ASN A 267 7.16 -15.48 1.88
CA ASN A 267 6.06 -16.32 2.38
C ASN A 267 6.45 -17.18 3.61
N LYS A 268 7.74 -17.32 3.92
CA LYS A 268 8.22 -18.25 4.97
C LYS A 268 7.72 -17.88 6.36
N ALA A 269 7.74 -16.59 6.71
CA ALA A 269 7.29 -16.13 8.01
C ALA A 269 5.81 -16.48 8.24
N ALA A 270 4.92 -16.08 7.32
CA ALA A 270 3.51 -16.43 7.39
C ALA A 270 3.29 -17.95 7.43
N GLN A 271 3.99 -18.71 6.57
CA GLN A 271 3.88 -20.16 6.54
C GLN A 271 4.26 -20.83 7.87
N GLN A 272 5.31 -20.33 8.54
CA GLN A 272 5.76 -20.85 9.83
C GLN A 272 4.81 -20.48 10.98
N LEU A 273 4.25 -19.28 10.94
CA LEU A 273 3.41 -18.73 12.01
C LEU A 273 1.99 -19.29 12.01
N GLN A 274 1.35 -19.35 10.84
CA GLN A 274 -0.08 -19.72 10.73
C GLN A 274 -0.34 -20.92 9.80
N GLY A 275 0.70 -21.56 9.28
CA GLY A 275 0.56 -22.75 8.43
C GLY A 275 0.11 -22.45 7.00
N HIS A 276 -0.01 -21.18 6.60
CA HIS A 276 -0.30 -20.77 5.22
C HIS A 276 0.29 -19.40 4.89
N THR A 277 0.45 -19.12 3.59
CA THR A 277 0.90 -17.82 3.10
C THR A 277 -0.19 -16.75 3.22
N GLY A 278 0.24 -15.48 3.31
CA GLY A 278 -0.63 -14.30 3.37
C GLY A 278 -0.44 -13.48 4.64
N THR A 279 -1.22 -12.41 4.77
CA THR A 279 -1.34 -11.64 6.02
C THR A 279 -1.63 -12.56 7.19
N ILE A 280 -1.03 -12.29 8.36
CA ILE A 280 -1.32 -13.01 9.61
C ILE A 280 -2.76 -12.70 10.01
N ILE A 281 -3.62 -13.71 9.96
CA ILE A 281 -5.03 -13.60 10.36
C ILE A 281 -5.45 -14.69 11.36
N GLU A 282 -4.68 -15.77 11.50
CA GLU A 282 -4.94 -16.77 12.54
C GLU A 282 -4.52 -16.22 13.91
N CYS A 283 -5.49 -15.76 14.71
CA CYS A 283 -5.23 -15.07 15.97
C CYS A 283 -4.46 -15.93 16.99
N ASN A 284 -4.59 -17.26 16.90
CA ASN A 284 -3.86 -18.24 17.72
C ASN A 284 -2.35 -18.26 17.45
N THR A 285 -1.88 -17.60 16.39
CA THR A 285 -0.45 -17.33 16.17
C THR A 285 0.18 -16.64 17.37
N CYS A 286 -0.58 -15.76 18.04
CA CYS A 286 -0.10 -14.97 19.18
C CYS A 286 -0.95 -15.19 20.45
N HIS A 287 -2.26 -15.40 20.31
CA HIS A 287 -3.16 -15.53 21.46
C HIS A 287 -3.32 -16.99 21.89
N ALA A 288 -3.00 -17.27 23.15
CA ALA A 288 -3.29 -18.56 23.76
C ALA A 288 -4.77 -18.63 24.21
N GLY A 289 -5.45 -19.73 23.88
CA GLY A 289 -6.82 -20.00 24.31
C GLY A 289 -7.91 -19.48 23.36
N ASP A 290 -9.16 -19.64 23.79
CA ASP A 290 -10.33 -19.16 23.05
C ASP A 290 -10.52 -17.66 23.26
N LEU A 291 -10.56 -16.90 22.17
CA LEU A 291 -10.85 -15.46 22.18
C LEU A 291 -12.34 -15.16 22.38
N GLY A 292 -13.20 -16.18 22.28
CA GLY A 292 -14.63 -16.09 22.49
C GLY A 292 -15.35 -15.26 21.41
N MET A 293 -16.53 -14.77 21.77
CA MET A 293 -17.40 -13.99 20.89
C MET A 293 -17.00 -12.53 20.89
N THR A 294 -16.21 -12.09 19.92
CA THR A 294 -15.65 -10.73 19.88
C THR A 294 -15.45 -10.21 18.46
N LEU A 295 -15.49 -8.89 18.31
CA LEU A 295 -15.07 -8.13 17.12
C LEU A 295 -13.91 -7.17 17.43
N LYS A 296 -13.20 -7.40 18.55
CA LYS A 296 -12.10 -6.53 19.01
C LYS A 296 -10.75 -6.85 18.34
N GLY A 297 -10.74 -7.68 17.30
CA GLY A 297 -9.55 -7.97 16.52
C GLY A 297 -9.15 -6.80 15.61
N PRO A 298 -7.99 -6.91 14.94
CA PRO A 298 -7.55 -5.90 13.98
C PRO A 298 -8.62 -5.61 12.93
N HIS A 299 -8.80 -4.33 12.56
CA HIS A 299 -9.85 -3.89 11.62
C HIS A 299 -11.27 -4.31 12.02
N GLY A 300 -11.54 -4.58 13.31
CA GLY A 300 -12.84 -5.04 13.78
C GLY A 300 -13.13 -6.51 13.44
N MET A 301 -12.10 -7.32 13.18
CA MET A 301 -12.25 -8.73 12.86
C MET A 301 -12.66 -9.56 14.08
N HIS A 302 -13.46 -10.59 13.83
CA HIS A 302 -13.70 -11.69 14.77
C HIS A 302 -12.62 -12.77 14.61
N PRO A 303 -12.49 -13.70 15.59
CA PRO A 303 -11.68 -14.90 15.41
C PRO A 303 -12.10 -15.68 14.17
N VAL A 304 -11.13 -16.04 13.33
CA VAL A 304 -11.35 -16.76 12.06
C VAL A 304 -11.11 -18.28 12.23
N GLY A 305 -11.66 -19.08 11.33
CA GLY A 305 -11.59 -20.55 11.38
C GLY A 305 -12.74 -21.18 12.18
N ASP A 306 -12.63 -22.47 12.50
CA ASP A 306 -13.67 -23.25 13.21
C ASP A 306 -13.74 -22.93 14.71
N THR A 307 -14.03 -21.68 15.02
CA THR A 307 -14.08 -21.15 16.38
C THR A 307 -15.52 -21.12 16.91
N LYS A 308 -15.67 -20.77 18.19
CA LYS A 308 -16.99 -20.50 18.78
C LYS A 308 -17.76 -19.43 18.00
N PHE A 309 -17.06 -18.45 17.43
CA PHE A 309 -17.68 -17.39 16.61
C PHE A 309 -18.40 -17.96 15.39
N ALA A 310 -17.81 -18.91 14.68
CA ALA A 310 -18.43 -19.52 13.51
C ALA A 310 -19.80 -20.17 13.82
N ARG A 311 -19.99 -20.64 15.06
CA ARG A 311 -21.20 -21.37 15.50
C ARG A 311 -22.22 -20.51 16.24
N GLU A 312 -21.79 -19.47 16.95
CA GLU A 312 -22.62 -18.79 17.96
C GLU A 312 -22.79 -17.27 17.72
N HIS A 313 -22.48 -16.77 16.52
CA HIS A 313 -22.56 -15.33 16.18
C HIS A 313 -23.96 -14.77 15.93
N GLU A 314 -25.00 -15.59 16.05
CA GLU A 314 -26.40 -15.20 15.79
C GLU A 314 -26.83 -13.96 16.59
N ASP A 315 -26.60 -13.95 17.90
CA ASP A 315 -26.97 -12.81 18.77
C ASP A 315 -26.14 -11.55 18.47
N PHE A 316 -24.90 -11.72 17.99
CA PHE A 316 -24.08 -10.61 17.52
C PHE A 316 -24.67 -9.99 16.25
N ALA A 317 -25.03 -10.83 15.27
CA ALA A 317 -25.62 -10.39 14.01
C ALA A 317 -26.98 -9.72 14.21
N LYS A 318 -27.83 -10.23 15.12
CA LYS A 318 -29.13 -9.61 15.46
C LYS A 318 -28.99 -8.21 16.05
N LYS A 319 -27.95 -7.99 16.86
CA LYS A 319 -27.69 -6.67 17.48
C LYS A 319 -27.09 -5.67 16.50
N ASN A 320 -26.23 -6.13 15.60
CA ASN A 320 -25.55 -5.26 14.65
C ASN A 320 -25.21 -5.99 13.35
N ALA A 321 -26.21 -6.09 12.47
CA ALA A 321 -26.04 -6.69 11.14
C ALA A 321 -24.99 -5.96 10.28
N ASN A 322 -24.86 -4.64 10.45
CA ASN A 322 -23.92 -3.83 9.67
C ASN A 322 -22.45 -4.15 9.99
N ALA A 323 -22.15 -4.62 11.20
CA ALA A 323 -20.81 -5.12 11.52
C ALA A 323 -20.41 -6.32 10.63
N CYS A 324 -21.39 -7.15 10.25
CA CYS A 324 -21.18 -8.28 9.34
C CYS A 324 -21.14 -7.79 7.88
N ARG A 325 -22.10 -6.95 7.46
CA ARG A 325 -22.18 -6.42 6.09
C ARG A 325 -20.88 -5.72 5.65
N ALA A 326 -20.19 -5.09 6.59
CA ALA A 326 -18.88 -4.46 6.35
C ALA A 326 -17.88 -5.41 5.66
N CYS A 327 -17.81 -6.69 6.05
CA CYS A 327 -16.86 -7.64 5.47
C CYS A 327 -17.53 -8.71 4.60
N HIS A 328 -18.76 -9.09 4.93
CA HIS A 328 -19.47 -10.22 4.31
C HIS A 328 -20.45 -9.78 3.20
N GLY A 329 -20.27 -8.58 2.64
CA GLY A 329 -21.08 -8.08 1.53
C GLY A 329 -22.34 -7.36 2.00
N LEU A 330 -22.84 -6.42 1.17
CA LEU A 330 -24.05 -5.66 1.49
C LEU A 330 -25.19 -6.60 1.80
N ASP A 331 -25.43 -7.61 0.99
CA ASP A 331 -26.54 -8.56 1.17
C ASP A 331 -26.15 -9.85 1.90
N GLY A 332 -24.98 -9.89 2.53
CA GLY A 332 -24.49 -11.09 3.22
C GLY A 332 -24.04 -12.23 2.28
N GLU A 333 -23.80 -11.94 1.00
CA GLU A 333 -23.37 -12.93 -0.01
C GLU A 333 -21.84 -13.14 -0.06
N GLY A 334 -21.11 -12.53 0.87
CA GLY A 334 -19.66 -12.54 0.93
C GLY A 334 -19.03 -11.39 0.13
N SER A 335 -17.79 -11.05 0.49
CA SER A 335 -16.92 -10.18 -0.31
C SER A 335 -15.46 -10.66 -0.24
N VAL A 336 -14.56 -10.06 -1.02
CA VAL A 336 -13.11 -10.32 -0.92
C VAL A 336 -12.52 -10.03 0.45
N LEU A 337 -13.20 -9.29 1.33
CA LEU A 337 -12.77 -9.10 2.73
C LEU A 337 -13.08 -10.31 3.62
N SER A 338 -14.13 -11.07 3.28
CA SER A 338 -14.54 -12.29 4.00
C SER A 338 -13.87 -13.57 3.51
N ARG A 339 -13.02 -13.48 2.47
CA ARG A 339 -12.47 -14.66 1.81
C ARG A 339 -11.57 -15.48 2.72
N THR A 340 -11.66 -16.79 2.64
CA THR A 340 -10.80 -17.70 3.41
C THR A 340 -9.33 -17.61 2.99
N ALA A 341 -8.38 -17.49 3.93
CA ALA A 341 -6.95 -17.46 3.60
C ALA A 341 -6.33 -18.87 3.38
N THR A 342 -7.03 -19.90 3.83
CA THR A 342 -6.67 -21.32 3.76
C THR A 342 -7.96 -22.14 3.69
N PRO A 343 -7.97 -23.40 3.21
CA PRO A 343 -9.18 -24.22 3.23
C PRO A 343 -9.77 -24.32 4.64
N ARG A 344 -11.09 -24.19 4.77
CA ARG A 344 -11.80 -24.27 6.05
C ARG A 344 -12.88 -25.33 6.00
N LEU A 345 -13.05 -26.01 7.12
CA LEU A 345 -14.23 -26.80 7.44
C LEU A 345 -14.92 -26.10 8.62
N LEU A 346 -16.13 -25.59 8.42
CA LEU A 346 -16.87 -24.85 9.44
C LEU A 346 -18.15 -25.60 9.76
N GLN A 347 -18.49 -25.69 11.04
CA GLN A 347 -19.75 -26.32 11.46
C GLN A 347 -20.87 -25.29 11.55
N ALA A 348 -21.99 -25.54 10.86
CA ALA A 348 -23.22 -24.80 11.02
C ALA A 348 -23.96 -25.28 12.28
N LYS A 349 -24.46 -24.34 13.08
CA LYS A 349 -25.16 -24.65 14.35
C LYS A 349 -26.52 -25.31 14.12
N GLU A 350 -27.30 -24.81 13.16
CA GLU A 350 -28.72 -25.18 13.02
C GLU A 350 -28.90 -26.59 12.45
N ASP A 351 -28.04 -27.01 11.51
CA ASP A 351 -28.24 -28.26 10.78
C ASP A 351 -27.18 -29.34 11.07
N HIS A 352 -26.22 -29.09 11.98
CA HIS A 352 -25.02 -29.92 12.18
C HIS A 352 -24.25 -30.21 10.88
N ILE A 353 -24.43 -29.37 9.86
CA ILE A 353 -23.74 -29.50 8.57
C ILE A 353 -22.32 -28.98 8.73
N THR A 354 -21.37 -29.75 8.22
CA THR A 354 -20.01 -29.26 8.01
C THR A 354 -19.90 -28.70 6.60
N VAL A 355 -19.63 -27.40 6.49
CA VAL A 355 -19.46 -26.71 5.21
C VAL A 355 -17.97 -26.60 4.91
N SER A 356 -17.59 -26.99 3.69
CA SER A 356 -16.21 -26.92 3.21
C SER A 356 -16.01 -25.70 2.33
N PHE A 357 -15.08 -24.83 2.72
CA PHE A 357 -14.68 -23.66 1.97
C PHE A 357 -13.25 -23.86 1.43
N PRO A 358 -13.08 -23.93 0.10
CA PRO A 358 -11.76 -23.82 -0.50
C PRO A 358 -11.06 -22.52 -0.11
N LYS A 359 -9.73 -22.47 -0.24
CA LYS A 359 -8.98 -21.23 -0.06
C LYS A 359 -9.47 -20.16 -1.04
N GLY A 360 -9.67 -18.95 -0.55
CA GLY A 360 -10.02 -17.77 -1.33
C GLY A 360 -11.50 -17.64 -1.63
N THR A 361 -12.35 -18.48 -1.05
CA THR A 361 -13.80 -18.39 -1.18
C THR A 361 -14.32 -17.27 -0.27
N PRO A 362 -14.99 -16.23 -0.80
CA PRO A 362 -15.79 -15.29 -0.01
C PRO A 362 -16.83 -16.04 0.80
N VAL A 363 -16.92 -15.77 2.10
CA VAL A 363 -17.87 -16.47 2.99
C VAL A 363 -19.12 -15.61 3.13
N GLY A 364 -20.26 -16.12 2.68
CA GLY A 364 -21.58 -15.53 2.86
C GLY A 364 -22.42 -16.25 3.92
N CYS A 365 -23.53 -15.64 4.31
CA CYS A 365 -24.46 -16.22 5.29
C CYS A 365 -25.14 -17.49 4.73
N GLY A 366 -25.52 -17.42 3.44
CA GLY A 366 -26.23 -18.47 2.72
C GLY A 366 -25.48 -19.78 2.58
N ASP A 367 -24.18 -19.80 2.86
CA ASP A 367 -23.35 -21.00 2.75
C ASP A 367 -23.60 -21.99 3.91
N CYS A 368 -24.07 -21.50 5.06
CA CYS A 368 -24.25 -22.30 6.28
C CYS A 368 -25.69 -22.31 6.79
N HIS A 369 -26.43 -21.22 6.59
CA HIS A 369 -27.79 -21.05 7.10
C HIS A 369 -28.58 -20.07 6.21
N GLU A 370 -29.87 -19.89 6.48
CA GLU A 370 -30.66 -18.92 5.72
C GLU A 370 -30.06 -17.51 5.82
N ASN A 371 -29.88 -16.85 4.68
CA ASN A 371 -29.32 -15.51 4.62
C ASN A 371 -30.36 -14.45 5.03
N LYS A 372 -30.40 -14.10 6.32
CA LYS A 372 -31.26 -13.05 6.89
C LYS A 372 -30.83 -11.62 6.54
N LEU A 373 -29.71 -11.43 5.82
CA LEU A 373 -29.26 -10.12 5.36
C LEU A 373 -29.77 -9.77 3.96
N ARG A 374 -30.21 -10.78 3.19
CA ARG A 374 -30.77 -10.63 1.85
C ARG A 374 -32.17 -10.02 1.98
N ASN A 375 -32.30 -8.75 1.59
CA ASN A 375 -33.50 -7.90 1.73
C ASN A 375 -33.77 -7.42 3.18
N PRO A 376 -33.21 -6.26 3.60
CA PRO A 376 -33.58 -5.59 4.85
C PRO A 376 -35.01 -5.02 4.84
#